data_AF-A0A286G096-F1
#
_entry.id   AF-A0A286G096-F1
#
_cell.length_a   1.000
_cell.length_b   1.000
_cell.length_c   1.000
_cell.angle_alpha   90.00
_cell.angle_beta   90.00
_cell.angle_gamma   90.00
#
_symmetry.space_group_name_H-M   'P 1'
#
loop_
_entity.id
_entity.type
_entity.pdbx_description
1 polymer ?
#
loop_
_entity_poly.entity_id
_entity_poly.type
_entity_poly.pdbx_seq_one_letter_code
_entity_poly.pdbx_strand_id
1 'polypeptide(L)'
;MIPFLFDDKENKLLSKIEKANSSELMYWKLPNIVYPMFVIFLSLVCYFVFKPNDKFTWIAWVNIIFNGSLPMIALNRIGSMGINLFKYDKSKEKVFETDTGLLRVKIDEYSKILLIVIALFYIFQVIKGPFEFSWYLIVQIIISVLLIKFALKFSKCAYLLQDRLLERSLGDEIRDDAKEVKKGLSQKYGE
;
A
#
# COMPACT_ATOMS: atom_id res chain seq x y z
N MET A 1 -2.26 6.72 -8.33
CA MET A 1 -3.22 7.43 -7.44
C MET A 1 -4.61 6.82 -7.48
N ILE A 2 -5.42 7.00 -6.43
CA ILE A 2 -6.83 6.63 -6.39
C ILE A 2 -7.66 7.89 -6.73
N PRO A 3 -8.00 8.13 -8.01
CA PRO A 3 -8.60 9.39 -8.43
C PRO A 3 -10.00 9.64 -7.85
N PHE A 4 -10.68 8.60 -7.36
CA PHE A 4 -12.01 8.71 -6.75
C PHE A 4 -11.97 9.06 -5.24
N LEU A 5 -10.83 8.81 -4.57
CA LEU A 5 -10.75 8.84 -3.10
C LEU A 5 -10.01 10.06 -2.55
N PHE A 6 -9.19 10.69 -3.38
CA PHE A 6 -8.38 11.84 -3.01
C PHE A 6 -8.58 12.96 -4.03
N ASP A 7 -8.55 14.19 -3.55
CA ASP A 7 -8.67 15.37 -4.41
C ASP A 7 -7.42 15.53 -5.29
N ASP A 8 -7.54 16.33 -6.36
CA ASP A 8 -6.44 16.56 -7.30
C ASP A 8 -5.17 17.13 -6.61
N LYS A 9 -5.35 17.95 -5.58
CA LYS A 9 -4.24 18.49 -4.77
C LYS A 9 -3.52 17.39 -3.99
N GLU A 10 -4.26 16.51 -3.34
CA GLU A 10 -3.74 15.37 -2.56
C GLU A 10 -3.01 14.36 -3.48
N ASN A 11 -3.60 14.08 -4.64
CA ASN A 11 -2.99 13.23 -5.65
C ASN A 11 -1.69 13.84 -6.20
N LYS A 12 -1.67 15.14 -6.50
CA LYS A 12 -0.45 15.86 -6.93
C LYS A 12 0.65 15.79 -5.87
N LEU A 13 0.30 16.01 -4.60
CA LEU A 13 1.25 15.91 -3.48
C LEU A 13 1.85 14.50 -3.39
N LEU A 14 1.03 13.46 -3.37
CA LEU A 14 1.50 12.07 -3.33
C LEU A 14 2.39 11.72 -4.54
N SER A 15 2.03 12.20 -5.73
CA SER A 15 2.84 12.03 -6.97
C SER A 15 4.23 12.63 -6.83
N LYS A 16 4.28 13.83 -6.26
CA LYS A 16 5.52 14.59 -6.08
C LYS A 16 6.46 13.89 -5.10
N ILE A 17 5.94 13.48 -3.95
CA ILE A 17 6.70 12.72 -2.95
C ILE A 17 7.20 11.40 -3.54
N GLU A 18 6.35 10.72 -4.33
CA GLU A 18 6.71 9.47 -5.00
C GLU A 18 7.88 9.63 -5.97
N LYS A 19 7.86 10.69 -6.80
CA LYS A 19 8.93 10.98 -7.76
C LYS A 19 10.25 11.31 -7.08
N ALA A 20 10.20 12.15 -6.03
CA ALA A 20 11.38 12.54 -5.26
C ALA A 20 12.05 11.35 -4.54
N ASN A 21 11.26 10.35 -4.14
CA ASN A 21 11.72 9.22 -3.31
C ASN A 21 11.66 7.86 -4.04
N SER A 22 11.80 7.86 -5.36
CA SER A 22 11.65 6.65 -6.20
C SER A 22 12.62 5.51 -5.85
N SER A 23 13.80 5.81 -5.31
CA SER A 23 14.77 4.81 -4.84
C SER A 23 14.36 4.15 -3.52
N GLU A 24 13.77 4.91 -2.58
CA GLU A 24 13.34 4.39 -1.28
C GLU A 24 12.03 3.58 -1.35
N LEU A 25 11.28 3.73 -2.45
CA LEU A 25 10.12 2.88 -2.75
C LEU A 25 10.46 1.39 -2.81
N MET A 26 11.73 1.03 -3.05
CA MET A 26 12.17 -0.37 -3.01
C MET A 26 12.01 -0.98 -1.61
N TYR A 27 12.26 -0.21 -0.55
CA TYR A 27 12.07 -0.65 0.83
C TYR A 27 10.60 -0.90 1.18
N TRP A 28 9.68 -0.18 0.54
CA TRP A 28 8.26 -0.48 0.64
C TRP A 28 7.87 -1.74 -0.14
N LYS A 29 8.41 -1.93 -1.35
CA LYS A 29 8.11 -3.09 -2.20
C LYS A 29 8.53 -4.42 -1.56
N LEU A 30 9.60 -4.45 -0.78
CA LEU A 30 10.14 -5.70 -0.21
C LEU A 30 9.14 -6.40 0.74
N PRO A 31 8.69 -5.81 1.86
CA PRO A 31 7.69 -6.45 2.73
C PRO A 31 6.30 -6.49 2.09
N ASN A 32 5.96 -5.54 1.20
CA ASN A 32 4.62 -5.46 0.63
C ASN A 32 4.44 -6.24 -0.66
N ILE A 33 5.47 -6.75 -1.34
CA ILE A 33 5.32 -7.50 -2.60
C ILE A 33 6.15 -8.77 -2.55
N VAL A 34 7.44 -8.65 -2.19
CA VAL A 34 8.38 -9.77 -2.25
C VAL A 34 8.07 -10.82 -1.18
N TYR A 35 7.87 -10.43 0.08
CA TYR A 35 7.56 -11.41 1.14
C TYR A 35 6.25 -12.18 0.89
N PRO A 36 5.14 -11.54 0.49
CA PRO A 36 3.92 -12.27 0.13
C PRO A 36 4.10 -13.22 -1.04
N MET A 37 4.87 -12.84 -2.07
CA MET A 37 5.21 -13.73 -3.18
C MET A 37 6.00 -14.95 -2.69
N PHE A 38 6.94 -14.74 -1.76
CA PHE A 38 7.70 -15.81 -1.13
C PHE A 38 6.81 -16.74 -0.29
N VAL A 39 5.86 -16.20 0.46
CA VAL A 39 4.88 -16.99 1.25
C VAL A 39 3.99 -17.83 0.33
N ILE A 40 3.50 -17.25 -0.78
CA ILE A 40 2.76 -18.01 -1.79
C ILE A 40 3.64 -19.13 -2.34
N PHE A 41 4.86 -18.82 -2.77
CA PHE A 41 5.81 -19.82 -3.28
C PHE A 41 6.04 -20.96 -2.27
N LEU A 42 6.31 -20.64 -1.00
CA LEU A 42 6.51 -21.63 0.06
C LEU A 42 5.25 -22.48 0.26
N SER A 43 4.07 -21.88 0.18
CA SER A 43 2.79 -22.59 0.31
C SER A 43 2.58 -23.59 -0.83
N LEU A 44 2.99 -23.22 -2.06
CA LEU A 44 2.98 -24.12 -3.21
C LEU A 44 3.97 -25.29 -3.03
N VAL A 45 5.17 -25.01 -2.51
CA VAL A 45 6.18 -26.04 -2.23
C VAL A 45 5.68 -27.02 -1.16
N CYS A 46 5.12 -26.52 -0.05
CA CYS A 46 4.53 -27.36 0.99
C CYS A 46 3.40 -28.22 0.43
N TYR A 47 2.54 -27.65 -0.41
CA TYR A 47 1.49 -28.42 -1.06
C TYR A 47 2.04 -29.54 -1.96
N PHE A 48 3.14 -29.27 -2.69
CA PHE A 48 3.82 -30.28 -3.51
C PHE A 48 4.41 -31.41 -2.69
N VAL A 49 5.05 -31.10 -1.57
CA VAL A 49 5.78 -32.08 -0.75
C VAL A 49 4.84 -32.94 0.11
N PHE A 50 3.77 -32.35 0.63
CA PHE A 50 2.94 -33.00 1.65
C PHE A 50 1.61 -33.57 1.14
N LYS A 51 1.19 -33.28 -0.10
CA LYS A 51 -0.07 -33.81 -0.63
C LYS A 51 0.16 -35.12 -1.42
N PRO A 52 -0.61 -36.19 -1.15
CA PRO A 52 -0.55 -37.41 -1.95
C PRO A 52 -0.88 -37.13 -3.43
N ASN A 53 -0.09 -37.71 -4.33
CA ASN A 53 -0.08 -37.45 -5.78
C ASN A 53 -1.45 -37.63 -6.46
N ASP A 54 -2.30 -38.46 -5.87
CA ASP A 54 -3.62 -38.88 -6.31
C ASP A 54 -4.73 -37.85 -6.03
N LYS A 55 -4.40 -36.71 -5.38
CA LYS A 55 -5.36 -35.62 -5.10
C LYS A 55 -4.95 -34.26 -5.71
N PHE A 56 -4.07 -34.23 -6.72
CA PHE A 56 -3.73 -33.01 -7.44
C PHE A 56 -4.85 -32.58 -8.40
N THR A 57 -5.84 -31.86 -7.89
CA THR A 57 -6.82 -31.13 -8.71
C THR A 57 -6.41 -29.67 -8.88
N TRP A 58 -6.61 -29.12 -10.09
CA TRP A 58 -6.42 -27.70 -10.39
C TRP A 58 -7.17 -26.78 -9.40
N ILE A 59 -8.36 -27.20 -8.97
CA ILE A 59 -9.20 -26.50 -8.00
C ILE A 59 -8.49 -26.32 -6.65
N ALA A 60 -7.71 -27.31 -6.21
CA ALA A 60 -6.99 -27.23 -4.96
C ALA A 60 -5.82 -26.22 -5.02
N TRP A 61 -5.19 -26.05 -6.18
CA TRP A 61 -4.21 -24.97 -6.41
C TRP A 61 -4.86 -23.59 -6.31
N VAL A 62 -6.01 -23.42 -6.95
CA VAL A 62 -6.77 -22.17 -6.92
C VAL A 62 -7.23 -21.85 -5.50
N ASN A 63 -7.66 -22.84 -4.72
CA ASN A 63 -8.10 -22.59 -3.35
C ASN A 63 -6.98 -22.17 -2.39
N ILE A 64 -5.79 -22.76 -2.52
CA ILE A 64 -4.65 -22.39 -1.66
C ILE A 64 -4.20 -20.96 -1.92
N ILE A 65 -4.09 -20.59 -3.20
CA ILE A 65 -3.70 -19.24 -3.57
C ILE A 65 -4.82 -18.27 -3.18
N PHE A 66 -6.05 -18.49 -3.64
CA PHE A 66 -7.07 -17.43 -3.63
C PHE A 66 -7.99 -17.41 -2.40
N ASN A 67 -8.28 -18.55 -1.78
CA ASN A 67 -9.20 -18.62 -0.62
C ASN A 67 -8.47 -18.52 0.72
N GLY A 68 -7.18 -18.84 0.79
CA GLY A 68 -6.39 -18.76 2.03
C GLY A 68 -5.37 -17.62 2.05
N SER A 69 -4.47 -17.60 1.07
CA SER A 69 -3.28 -16.74 1.16
C SER A 69 -3.55 -15.27 0.80
N LEU A 70 -4.36 -14.98 -0.21
CA LEU A 70 -4.59 -13.60 -0.68
C LEU A 70 -5.28 -12.67 0.33
N PRO A 71 -6.39 -13.05 1.00
CA PRO A 71 -7.02 -12.22 2.02
C PRO A 71 -6.10 -11.99 3.23
N MET A 72 -5.37 -13.02 3.67
CA MET A 72 -4.43 -12.92 4.79
C MET A 72 -3.24 -12.02 4.46
N ILE A 73 -2.74 -12.07 3.21
CA ILE A 73 -1.73 -11.13 2.72
C ILE A 73 -2.26 -9.69 2.75
N ALA A 74 -3.49 -9.46 2.31
CA ALA A 74 -4.10 -8.13 2.33
C ALA A 74 -4.29 -7.63 3.78
N LEU A 75 -4.72 -8.49 4.69
CA LEU A 75 -4.93 -8.19 6.10
C LEU A 75 -3.62 -7.85 6.81
N ASN A 76 -2.56 -8.65 6.62
CA ASN A 76 -1.23 -8.37 7.19
C ASN A 76 -0.66 -7.03 6.70
N ARG A 77 -0.88 -6.68 5.43
CA ARG A 77 -0.43 -5.40 4.88
C ARG A 77 -1.11 -4.21 5.56
N ILE A 78 -2.42 -4.27 5.74
CA ILE A 78 -3.18 -3.18 6.39
C ILE A 78 -2.90 -3.11 7.88
N GLY A 79 -2.83 -4.25 8.57
CA GLY A 79 -2.47 -4.29 9.99
C GLY A 79 -1.10 -3.64 10.27
N SER A 80 -0.12 -3.81 9.38
CA SER A 80 1.21 -3.21 9.52
C SER A 80 1.26 -1.69 9.32
N MET A 81 0.24 -1.09 8.68
CA MET A 81 0.18 0.37 8.46
C MET A 81 -0.12 1.14 9.74
N GLY A 82 -0.90 0.55 10.63
CA GLY A 82 -1.38 1.19 11.87
C GLY A 82 -0.26 1.58 12.84
N ILE A 83 0.95 1.05 12.69
CA ILE A 83 2.09 1.40 13.56
C ILE A 83 2.85 2.65 13.04
N ASN A 84 2.78 2.92 11.73
CA ASN A 84 3.63 3.94 11.09
C ASN A 84 2.91 5.27 10.77
N LEU A 85 1.56 5.29 10.74
CA LEU A 85 0.78 6.48 10.44
C LEU A 85 0.72 7.51 11.60
N PHE A 86 0.99 7.09 12.84
CA PHE A 86 0.74 7.92 14.04
C PHE A 86 1.93 8.74 14.55
N LYS A 87 3.12 8.64 13.95
CA LYS A 87 4.16 9.65 14.20
C LYS A 87 3.89 10.83 13.28
N TYR A 88 3.20 11.82 13.85
CA TYR A 88 2.82 13.05 13.17
C TYR A 88 3.42 14.23 13.90
N ASP A 89 4.38 14.91 13.25
CA ASP A 89 4.99 16.12 13.79
C ASP A 89 4.35 17.40 13.20
N LYS A 90 3.35 17.95 13.90
CA LYS A 90 2.67 19.22 13.55
C LYS A 90 3.65 20.37 13.34
N SER A 91 4.79 20.36 14.02
CA SER A 91 5.75 21.45 13.93
C SER A 91 6.44 21.50 12.57
N LYS A 92 6.65 20.34 11.94
CA LYS A 92 7.30 20.22 10.63
C LYS A 92 6.38 20.57 9.48
N GLU A 93 5.10 20.19 9.54
CA GLU A 93 4.15 20.55 8.48
C GLU A 93 3.92 22.04 8.32
N LYS A 94 3.94 22.79 9.44
CA LYS A 94 3.88 24.26 9.41
C LYS A 94 5.07 24.88 8.66
N VAL A 95 6.22 24.22 8.66
CA VAL A 95 7.44 24.70 7.95
C VAL A 95 7.30 24.50 6.45
N PHE A 96 6.54 23.50 6.00
CA PHE A 96 6.39 23.16 4.58
C PHE A 96 5.04 23.62 3.97
N GLU A 97 4.26 24.43 4.68
CA GLU A 97 2.93 24.92 4.26
C GLU A 97 1.98 23.84 3.70
N THR A 98 2.15 22.59 4.14
CA THR A 98 1.39 21.44 3.61
C THR A 98 0.59 20.79 4.74
N ASP A 99 -0.74 20.78 4.63
CA ASP A 99 -1.61 20.06 5.55
C ASP A 99 -1.76 18.61 5.07
N THR A 100 -0.93 17.70 5.59
CA THR A 100 -1.09 16.25 5.32
C THR A 100 -1.93 15.55 6.39
N GLY A 101 -2.34 16.25 7.45
CA GLY A 101 -3.12 15.69 8.55
C GLY A 101 -4.44 15.09 8.08
N LEU A 102 -5.20 15.85 7.27
CA LEU A 102 -6.49 15.39 6.74
C LEU A 102 -6.33 14.19 5.78
N LEU A 103 -5.27 14.19 4.97
CA LEU A 103 -4.94 13.09 4.05
C LEU A 103 -4.56 11.81 4.82
N ARG A 104 -3.78 11.93 5.91
CA ARG A 104 -3.43 10.80 6.78
C ARG A 104 -4.65 10.20 7.46
N VAL A 105 -5.56 11.04 7.99
CA VAL A 105 -6.82 10.59 8.60
C VAL A 105 -7.69 9.85 7.58
N LYS A 106 -7.85 10.40 6.37
CA LYS A 106 -8.56 9.71 5.28
C LYS A 106 -7.95 8.33 5.02
N ILE A 107 -6.63 8.24 4.85
CA ILE A 107 -5.94 6.97 4.60
C ILE A 107 -6.16 5.97 5.74
N ASP A 108 -6.09 6.41 7.00
CA ASP A 108 -6.33 5.56 8.17
C ASP A 108 -7.77 5.02 8.21
N GLU A 109 -8.77 5.90 8.07
CA GLU A 109 -10.18 5.50 8.07
C GLU A 109 -10.52 4.55 6.92
N TYR A 110 -10.07 4.83 5.69
CA TYR A 110 -10.28 3.91 4.58
C TYR A 110 -9.51 2.60 4.73
N SER A 111 -8.35 2.60 5.39
CA SER A 111 -7.61 1.38 5.71
C SER A 111 -8.37 0.51 6.72
N LYS A 112 -8.97 1.11 7.76
CA LYS A 112 -9.83 0.40 8.73
C LYS A 112 -11.07 -0.21 8.05
N ILE A 113 -11.76 0.56 7.21
CA ILE A 113 -12.90 0.06 6.43
C ILE A 113 -12.47 -1.12 5.56
N LEU A 114 -11.35 -1.00 4.86
CA LEU A 114 -10.84 -2.06 4.01
C LEU A 114 -10.46 -3.32 4.81
N LEU A 115 -9.91 -3.16 6.00
CA LEU A 115 -9.61 -4.28 6.92
C LEU A 115 -10.88 -5.02 7.33
N ILE A 116 -11.95 -4.30 7.68
CA ILE A 116 -13.25 -4.90 8.01
C ILE A 116 -13.80 -5.67 6.80
N VAL A 117 -13.75 -5.08 5.61
CA VAL A 117 -14.22 -5.72 4.37
C VAL A 117 -13.42 -7.00 4.07
N ILE A 118 -12.10 -6.98 4.22
CA ILE A 118 -11.25 -8.17 4.03
C ILE A 118 -11.59 -9.26 5.05
N ALA A 119 -11.79 -8.89 6.32
CA ALA A 119 -12.15 -9.84 7.37
C ALA A 119 -13.51 -10.50 7.10
N LEU A 120 -14.53 -9.71 6.76
CA LEU A 120 -15.85 -10.23 6.39
C LEU A 120 -15.79 -11.14 5.16
N PHE A 121 -15.01 -10.76 4.15
CA PHE A 121 -14.82 -11.56 2.94
C PHE A 121 -14.10 -12.88 3.24
N TYR A 122 -13.07 -12.86 4.09
CA TYR A 122 -12.38 -14.06 4.54
C TYR A 122 -13.31 -15.00 5.31
N ILE A 123 -14.11 -14.47 6.26
CA ILE A 123 -15.12 -15.24 7.00
C ILE A 123 -16.10 -15.89 6.02
N PHE A 124 -16.56 -15.14 5.01
CA PHE A 124 -17.43 -15.68 3.97
C PHE A 124 -16.78 -16.82 3.18
N GLN A 125 -15.51 -16.69 2.78
CA GLN A 125 -14.76 -17.75 2.09
C GLN A 125 -14.60 -19.01 2.93
N VAL A 126 -14.34 -18.86 4.24
CA VAL A 126 -14.24 -19.98 5.18
C VAL A 126 -15.58 -20.69 5.36
N ILE A 127 -16.68 -19.94 5.58
CA ILE A 127 -18.02 -20.52 5.80
C ILE A 127 -18.55 -21.19 4.54
N LYS A 128 -18.36 -20.58 3.36
CA LYS A 128 -18.92 -21.10 2.10
C LYS A 128 -18.08 -22.19 1.45
N GLY A 129 -16.95 -22.57 2.04
CA GLY A 129 -16.26 -23.83 1.78
C GLY A 129 -15.60 -23.92 0.39
N PRO A 130 -14.28 -24.12 0.29
CA PRO A 130 -13.59 -24.08 -0.98
C PRO A 130 -13.21 -25.51 -1.43
N PHE A 131 -14.15 -26.31 -1.95
CA PHE A 131 -13.77 -27.65 -2.48
C PHE A 131 -14.48 -28.07 -3.77
N GLU A 132 -15.44 -27.27 -4.27
CA GLU A 132 -16.12 -27.57 -5.53
C GLU A 132 -15.99 -26.41 -6.52
N PHE A 133 -15.82 -26.73 -7.80
CA PHE A 133 -15.76 -25.73 -8.85
C PHE A 133 -17.13 -25.07 -9.00
N SER A 134 -17.17 -23.76 -8.86
CA SER A 134 -18.41 -22.99 -8.88
C SER A 134 -18.18 -21.63 -9.50
N TRP A 135 -19.26 -21.01 -9.97
CA TRP A 135 -19.20 -19.62 -10.44
C TRP A 135 -18.82 -18.64 -9.32
N TYR A 136 -19.14 -18.96 -8.05
CA TYR A 136 -18.79 -18.12 -6.89
C TYR A 136 -17.27 -18.04 -6.67
N LEU A 137 -16.52 -19.07 -7.06
CA LEU A 137 -15.06 -19.11 -6.96
C LEU A 137 -14.41 -18.05 -7.87
N ILE A 138 -14.92 -17.87 -9.09
CA ILE A 138 -14.44 -16.84 -10.03
C ILE A 138 -14.68 -15.44 -9.45
N VAL A 139 -15.86 -15.21 -8.87
CA VAL A 139 -16.20 -13.94 -8.21
C VAL A 139 -15.28 -13.69 -7.02
N GLN A 140 -15.03 -14.71 -6.19
CA GLN A 140 -14.11 -14.62 -5.05
C GLN A 140 -12.68 -14.27 -5.48
N ILE A 141 -12.19 -14.84 -6.58
CA ILE A 141 -10.87 -14.52 -7.14
C ILE A 141 -10.80 -13.04 -7.53
N ILE A 142 -11.79 -12.55 -8.27
CA ILE A 142 -11.85 -11.15 -8.71
C ILE A 142 -11.86 -10.22 -7.51
N ILE A 143 -12.70 -10.49 -6.51
CA ILE A 143 -12.78 -9.69 -5.28
C ILE A 143 -11.45 -9.72 -4.52
N SER A 144 -10.81 -10.88 -4.36
CA SER A 144 -9.52 -11.03 -3.68
C SER A 144 -8.42 -10.18 -4.32
N VAL A 145 -8.33 -10.21 -5.66
CA VAL A 145 -7.36 -9.40 -6.43
C VAL A 145 -7.62 -7.91 -6.23
N LEU A 146 -8.89 -7.49 -6.26
CA LEU A 146 -9.26 -6.09 -6.00
C LEU A 146 -8.88 -5.66 -4.59
N LEU A 147 -9.19 -6.45 -3.56
CA LEU A 147 -8.85 -6.16 -2.16
C LEU A 147 -7.34 -6.00 -1.97
N ILE A 148 -6.54 -6.88 -2.56
CA ILE A 148 -5.07 -6.77 -2.54
C ILE A 148 -4.60 -5.49 -3.22
N LYS A 149 -5.16 -5.17 -4.39
CA LYS A 149 -4.78 -3.97 -5.14
C LYS A 149 -5.07 -2.71 -4.34
N PHE A 150 -6.22 -2.64 -3.66
CA PHE A 150 -6.54 -1.53 -2.77
C PHE A 150 -5.63 -1.51 -1.54
N ALA A 151 -5.40 -2.66 -0.89
CA ALA A 151 -4.51 -2.76 0.27
C ALA A 151 -3.08 -2.28 -0.05
N LEU A 152 -2.52 -2.69 -1.20
CA LEU A 152 -1.23 -2.18 -1.67
C LEU A 152 -1.22 -0.68 -1.87
N LYS A 153 -2.32 -0.14 -2.40
CA LYS A 153 -2.41 1.28 -2.74
C LYS A 153 -2.47 2.14 -1.48
N PHE A 154 -3.31 1.77 -0.51
CA PHE A 154 -3.34 2.43 0.79
C PHE A 154 -2.01 2.29 1.53
N SER A 155 -1.35 1.12 1.45
CA SER A 155 -0.01 0.88 2.03
C SER A 155 1.00 1.86 1.50
N LYS A 156 1.01 2.03 0.18
CA LYS A 156 1.94 2.94 -0.50
C LYS A 156 1.65 4.39 -0.12
N CYS A 157 0.39 4.80 -0.10
CA CYS A 157 0.01 6.16 0.29
C CYS A 157 0.42 6.44 1.75
N ALA A 158 0.17 5.51 2.67
CA ALA A 158 0.62 5.61 4.05
C ALA A 158 2.15 5.69 4.17
N TYR A 159 2.88 4.88 3.39
CA TYR A 159 4.34 4.90 3.37
C TYR A 159 4.89 6.24 2.86
N LEU A 160 4.33 6.78 1.77
CA LEU A 160 4.77 8.07 1.21
C LEU A 160 4.57 9.24 2.18
N LEU A 161 3.59 9.15 3.08
CA LEU A 161 3.32 10.18 4.08
C LEU A 161 4.17 10.05 5.36
N GLN A 162 5.16 9.17 5.37
CA GLN A 162 6.15 9.16 6.46
C GLN A 162 6.93 10.48 6.47
N ASP A 163 7.11 11.05 7.66
CA ASP A 163 7.73 12.38 7.86
C ASP A 163 9.08 12.51 7.15
N ARG A 164 9.90 11.46 7.16
CA ARG A 164 11.21 11.43 6.47
C ARG A 164 11.10 11.67 4.96
N LEU A 165 10.10 11.09 4.30
CA LEU A 165 9.93 11.21 2.84
C LEU A 165 9.35 12.57 2.47
N LEU A 166 8.47 13.10 3.33
CA LEU A 166 7.93 14.46 3.22
C LEU A 166 9.04 15.50 3.35
N GLU A 167 9.83 15.43 4.43
CA GLU A 167 10.94 16.36 4.71
C GLU A 167 11.94 16.42 3.56
N ARG A 168 12.28 15.28 2.96
CA ARG A 168 13.21 15.24 1.82
C ARG A 168 12.61 15.90 0.59
N SER A 169 11.36 15.55 0.27
CA SER A 169 10.69 16.07 -0.93
C SER A 169 10.36 17.56 -0.88
N LEU A 170 10.07 18.10 0.32
CA LEU A 170 9.72 19.50 0.54
C LEU A 170 10.95 20.34 0.93
N GLY A 171 11.93 19.74 1.60
CA GLY A 171 13.20 20.38 1.96
C GLY A 171 14.11 20.63 0.77
N ASP A 172 14.12 19.75 -0.23
CA ASP A 172 14.84 19.99 -1.49
C ASP A 172 14.24 21.18 -2.26
N GLU A 173 12.91 21.35 -2.19
CA GLU A 173 12.20 22.44 -2.87
C GLU A 173 12.47 23.81 -2.22
N ILE A 174 12.40 23.91 -0.89
CA ILE A 174 12.79 25.14 -0.18
C ILE A 174 14.25 25.51 -0.49
N ARG A 175 15.13 24.52 -0.63
CA ARG A 175 16.54 24.76 -0.93
C ARG A 175 16.76 25.19 -2.38
N ASP A 176 15.96 24.69 -3.32
CA ASP A 176 16.05 25.06 -4.72
C ASP A 176 15.39 26.43 -4.98
N ASP A 177 14.26 26.74 -4.35
CA ASP A 177 13.64 28.07 -4.35
C ASP A 177 14.59 29.11 -3.73
N ALA A 178 15.22 28.79 -2.60
CA ALA A 178 16.22 29.67 -1.98
C ALA A 178 17.44 29.90 -2.90
N LYS A 179 17.85 28.90 -3.69
CA LYS A 179 18.92 29.05 -4.68
C LYS A 179 18.49 29.92 -5.86
N GLU A 180 17.28 29.78 -6.37
CA GLU A 180 16.76 30.65 -7.43
C GLU A 180 16.65 32.09 -6.96
N VAL A 181 16.11 32.32 -5.76
CA VAL A 181 16.05 33.67 -5.16
C VAL A 181 17.45 34.25 -4.98
N LYS A 182 18.41 33.46 -4.46
CA LYS A 182 19.80 33.91 -4.33
C LYS A 182 20.43 34.25 -5.68
N LYS A 183 20.17 33.47 -6.72
CA LYS A 183 20.67 33.68 -8.08
C LYS A 183 20.04 34.91 -8.74
N GLY A 184 18.75 35.15 -8.49
CA GLY A 184 18.05 36.37 -8.92
C GLY A 184 18.56 37.61 -8.20
N LEU A 185 18.85 37.51 -6.90
CA LEU A 185 19.45 38.60 -6.11
C LEU A 185 20.89 38.89 -6.54
N SER A 186 21.72 37.87 -6.79
CA SER A 186 23.10 38.08 -7.28
C SER A 186 23.13 38.69 -8.69
N GLN A 187 22.16 38.34 -9.55
CA GLN A 187 22.00 39.00 -10.86
C GLN A 187 21.53 40.45 -10.74
N LYS A 188 20.70 40.77 -9.73
CA LYS A 188 20.08 42.08 -9.59
C LYS A 188 20.95 43.09 -8.84
N TYR A 189 21.82 42.62 -7.94
CA TYR A 189 22.61 43.48 -7.06
C TYR A 189 24.13 43.35 -7.27
N GLY A 190 24.61 42.41 -8.08
CA GLY A 190 26.03 42.05 -8.10
C GLY A 190 26.43 41.36 -6.79
N GLU A 191 27.55 40.63 -6.77
CA GLU A 191 28.04 39.99 -5.54
C GLU A 191 28.29 41.00 -4.41
#